data_AF-A0A928G8H4-F1
#
_entry.id   AF-A0A928G8H4-F1
#
_cell.length_a   1.000
_cell.length_b   1.000
_cell.length_c   1.000
_cell.angle_alpha   90.00
_cell.angle_beta   90.00
_cell.angle_gamma   90.00
#
_symmetry.space_group_name_H-M   'P 1'
#
loop_
_entity.id
_entity.type
_entity.pdbx_description
1 polymer ?
#
loop_
_entity_poly.entity_id
_entity_poly.type
_entity_poly.pdbx_seq_one_letter_code
_entity_poly.pdbx_strand_id
1 'polypeptide(L)'
;MTFKSALEIDCGLRFMYDMLDIISPCGRKMLLESEMMTTKREIDFHYRRLNEIYDKDCTRIAHKLMCLKDIHTTLARLENGTVLDDIELFEVKYLAIISSEVRTLLQEQKIVAVGLPVLEKVVEILDPDRTNIPTFYVYDSYSDELRQVRKQIKAIQGNGEELPDEKRAELAVLLQKNADLEYEIRERLSGELKEFAGNLGVALRNLSFLDILIAKAAQMKKFGLCFPVVVEEGETFYNGMFNPQVKDTLLGLGKEYMPVDISFEREPVTIIGANMGGKTVVLKCLALNQLLAQFGFGVAAHDCCVSLVDEVLMCIGDEQSIVKGISSFAAEILAIDAVIKKIRDGRCILALVDEPARTTNPVEGTALVEGLLEVISDVKGGFVLTTHYNIANSAVKRYRVKGLREGKMDYTLEVTHSGDVPHEAVAIAESLGIDPEWIECTKRNLNN
;
A
#
# COMPACT_ATOMS: atom_id res chain seq x y z
N MET A 1 0.99 7.87 -9.31
CA MET A 1 -0.22 7.58 -8.48
C MET A 1 0.24 7.36 -7.04
N THR A 2 -0.42 7.94 -6.03
CA THR A 2 -0.08 7.67 -4.61
C THR A 2 -0.78 6.41 -4.13
N PHE A 3 -0.23 5.72 -3.13
CA PHE A 3 -0.85 4.54 -2.54
C PHE A 3 -2.26 4.85 -2.03
N LYS A 4 -2.44 6.00 -1.36
CA LYS A 4 -3.76 6.48 -0.93
C LYS A 4 -4.77 6.55 -2.08
N SER A 5 -4.37 7.08 -3.24
CA SER A 5 -5.26 7.13 -4.41
C SER A 5 -5.51 5.75 -5.03
N ALA A 6 -4.54 4.84 -4.97
CA ALA A 6 -4.68 3.48 -5.46
C ALA A 6 -5.66 2.64 -4.63
N LEU A 7 -5.88 2.97 -3.35
CA LEU A 7 -6.86 2.29 -2.49
C LEU A 7 -8.31 2.45 -2.97
N GLU A 8 -8.60 3.46 -3.80
CA GLU A 8 -9.93 3.67 -4.40
C GLU A 8 -10.19 2.72 -5.57
N ILE A 9 -9.17 2.01 -6.06
CA ILE A 9 -9.32 1.03 -7.13
C ILE A 9 -9.89 -0.26 -6.53
N ASP A 10 -11.11 -0.64 -6.97
CA ASP A 10 -11.80 -1.88 -6.56
C ASP A 10 -11.15 -3.14 -7.16
N CYS A 11 -9.95 -3.47 -6.66
CA CYS A 11 -9.18 -4.65 -7.02
C CYS A 11 -8.80 -5.51 -5.80
N GLY A 12 -9.12 -5.07 -4.58
CA GLY A 12 -8.73 -5.72 -3.32
C GLY A 12 -7.49 -5.13 -2.65
N LEU A 13 -6.90 -4.05 -3.19
CA LEU A 13 -5.75 -3.39 -2.56
C LEU A 13 -6.09 -2.84 -1.17
N ARG A 14 -7.33 -2.38 -0.98
CA ARG A 14 -7.84 -1.95 0.33
C ARG A 14 -7.79 -3.06 1.37
N PHE A 15 -8.24 -4.27 1.00
CA PHE A 15 -8.13 -5.44 1.87
C PHE A 15 -6.67 -5.74 2.23
N MET A 16 -5.74 -5.64 1.27
CA MET A 16 -4.32 -5.82 1.53
C MET A 16 -3.78 -4.77 2.51
N TYR A 17 -4.20 -3.51 2.40
CA TYR A 17 -3.81 -2.46 3.35
C TYR A 17 -4.41 -2.68 4.75
N ASP A 18 -5.69 -3.02 4.85
CA ASP A 18 -6.36 -3.23 6.14
C ASP A 18 -5.79 -4.46 6.88
N MET A 19 -5.24 -5.43 6.13
CA MET A 19 -4.58 -6.62 6.66
C MET A 19 -3.05 -6.45 6.82
N LEU A 20 -2.54 -5.23 6.72
CA LEU A 20 -1.12 -4.90 6.88
C LEU A 20 -0.86 -4.33 8.29
N ASP A 21 -0.14 -5.09 9.11
CA ASP A 21 0.12 -4.73 10.51
C ASP A 21 1.28 -3.74 10.66
N ILE A 22 1.10 -2.51 10.14
CA ILE A 22 2.02 -1.39 10.39
C ILE A 22 1.78 -0.85 11.79
N ILE A 23 2.81 -0.83 12.62
CA ILE A 23 2.70 -0.55 14.05
C ILE A 23 2.90 0.95 14.34
N SER A 24 3.78 1.61 13.59
CA SER A 24 4.14 3.01 13.78
C SER A 24 3.20 3.94 12.99
N PRO A 25 2.75 5.07 13.57
CA PRO A 25 1.95 6.07 12.87
C PRO A 25 2.67 6.66 11.64
N CYS A 26 3.98 6.90 11.77
CA CYS A 26 4.81 7.42 10.69
C CYS A 26 5.01 6.41 9.56
N GLY A 27 5.12 5.11 9.84
CA GLY A 27 5.10 4.05 8.83
C GLY A 27 3.79 4.04 8.03
N ARG A 28 2.64 4.18 8.71
CA ARG A 28 1.33 4.22 8.02
C ARG A 28 1.22 5.42 7.10
N LYS A 29 1.59 6.60 7.61
CA LYS A 29 1.59 7.84 6.83
C LYS A 29 2.54 7.73 5.62
N MET A 30 3.76 7.25 5.84
CA MET A 30 4.76 7.03 4.79
C MET A 30 4.23 6.10 3.68
N LEU A 31 3.55 5.00 4.02
CA LEU A 31 2.97 4.12 3.01
C LEU A 31 1.86 4.82 2.23
N LEU A 32 0.91 5.47 2.92
CA LEU A 32 -0.22 6.16 2.26
C LEU A 32 0.24 7.26 1.29
N GLU A 33 1.31 7.98 1.66
CA GLU A 33 1.90 9.05 0.87
C GLU A 33 2.87 8.54 -0.21
N SER A 34 3.28 7.26 -0.18
CA SER A 34 4.21 6.70 -1.15
C SER A 34 3.65 6.72 -2.57
N GLU A 35 4.54 6.94 -3.54
CA GLU A 35 4.21 6.91 -4.96
C GLU A 35 4.48 5.52 -5.55
N MET A 36 3.68 5.15 -6.54
CA MET A 36 3.90 3.95 -7.35
C MET A 36 5.25 4.05 -8.04
N MET A 37 6.13 3.09 -7.79
CA MET A 37 7.47 3.05 -8.39
C MET A 37 7.37 2.74 -9.88
N THR A 38 8.10 3.48 -10.71
CA THR A 38 8.03 3.37 -12.18
C THR A 38 9.35 2.91 -12.80
N THR A 39 10.35 2.60 -11.97
CA THR A 39 11.65 2.12 -12.45
C THR A 39 12.03 0.80 -11.80
N LYS A 40 12.69 -0.08 -12.55
CA LYS A 40 13.15 -1.38 -12.04
C LYS A 40 14.15 -1.20 -10.91
N ARG A 41 14.99 -0.16 -10.99
CA ARG A 41 16.01 0.14 -9.98
C ARG A 41 15.39 0.40 -8.60
N GLU A 42 14.31 1.17 -8.53
CA GLU A 42 13.60 1.45 -7.29
C GLU A 42 12.98 0.17 -6.74
N ILE A 43 12.27 -0.58 -7.58
CA ILE A 43 11.57 -1.79 -7.16
C ILE A 43 12.56 -2.88 -6.69
N ASP A 44 13.65 -3.12 -7.44
CA ASP A 44 14.72 -4.03 -7.04
C ASP A 44 15.39 -3.59 -5.73
N PHE A 45 15.49 -2.29 -5.48
CA PHE A 45 16.01 -1.78 -4.20
C PHE A 45 15.05 -2.10 -3.05
N HIS A 46 13.75 -1.95 -3.24
CA HIS A 46 12.74 -2.30 -2.24
C HIS A 46 12.71 -3.81 -1.99
N TYR A 47 12.69 -4.65 -3.04
CA TYR A 47 12.63 -6.10 -2.88
C TYR A 47 13.88 -6.70 -2.26
N ARG A 48 15.08 -6.17 -2.55
CA ARG A 48 16.28 -6.60 -1.83
C ARG A 48 16.15 -6.40 -0.33
N ARG A 49 15.66 -5.23 0.12
CA ARG A 49 15.51 -4.90 1.55
C ARG A 49 14.40 -5.71 2.21
N LEU A 50 13.31 -5.99 1.49
CA LEU A 50 12.24 -6.87 1.96
C LEU A 50 12.73 -8.33 2.08
N ASN A 51 13.49 -8.82 1.11
CA ASN A 51 14.06 -10.16 1.14
C ASN A 51 15.06 -10.36 2.30
N GLU A 52 15.87 -9.34 2.62
CA GLU A 52 16.81 -9.37 3.76
C GLU A 52 16.12 -9.64 5.11
N ILE A 53 14.88 -9.19 5.28
CA ILE A 53 14.13 -9.39 6.54
C ILE A 53 13.08 -10.50 6.45
N TYR A 54 12.81 -11.03 5.25
CA TYR A 54 11.69 -11.94 5.01
C TYR A 54 11.70 -13.12 5.99
N ASP A 55 12.85 -13.76 6.20
CA ASP A 55 13.01 -14.90 7.11
C ASP A 55 13.54 -14.54 8.50
N LYS A 56 13.66 -13.25 8.83
CA LYS A 56 14.20 -12.80 10.11
C LYS A 56 13.09 -12.68 11.16
N ASP A 57 13.42 -13.02 12.41
CA ASP A 57 12.57 -12.71 13.54
C ASP A 57 12.78 -11.24 13.97
N CYS A 58 11.86 -10.39 13.56
CA CYS A 58 11.88 -8.96 13.87
C CYS A 58 11.04 -8.60 15.11
N THR A 59 10.62 -9.56 15.94
CA THR A 59 9.71 -9.30 17.08
C THR A 59 10.25 -8.26 18.06
N ARG A 60 11.54 -8.36 18.43
CA ARG A 60 12.20 -7.38 19.32
C ARG A 60 12.27 -5.98 18.70
N ILE A 61 12.50 -5.91 17.38
CA ILE A 61 12.54 -4.66 16.63
C ILE A 61 11.14 -4.04 16.57
N ALA A 62 10.13 -4.82 16.21
CA ALA A 62 8.73 -4.41 16.15
C ALA A 62 8.25 -3.83 17.49
N HIS A 63 8.61 -4.46 18.61
CA HIS A 63 8.30 -3.95 19.95
C HIS A 63 8.92 -2.56 20.22
N LYS A 64 10.12 -2.28 19.72
CA LYS A 64 10.72 -0.93 19.83
C LYS A 64 10.04 0.08 18.91
N LEU A 65 9.62 -0.34 17.72
CA LEU A 65 8.90 0.50 16.76
C LEU A 65 7.49 0.90 17.25
N MET A 66 6.87 0.14 18.16
CA MET A 66 5.61 0.54 18.83
C MET A 66 5.68 1.90 19.52
N CYS A 67 6.88 2.30 19.95
CA CYS A 67 7.11 3.56 20.65
C CYS A 67 7.41 4.74 19.72
N LEU A 68 7.55 4.49 18.41
CA LEU A 68 7.92 5.50 17.44
C LEU A 68 6.75 6.46 17.18
N LYS A 69 6.98 7.75 17.43
CA LYS A 69 5.99 8.81 17.18
C LYS A 69 6.27 9.52 15.86
N ASP A 70 5.22 10.13 15.29
CA ASP A 70 5.39 11.09 14.20
C ASP A 70 5.83 12.45 14.78
N ILE A 71 7.11 12.78 14.62
CA ILE A 71 7.72 14.01 15.13
C ILE A 71 8.22 14.92 14.00
N HIS A 72 7.68 14.80 12.78
CA HIS A 72 8.14 15.58 11.62
C HIS A 72 8.06 17.10 11.87
N THR A 73 7.02 17.56 12.57
CA THR A 73 6.87 18.98 12.94
C THR A 73 7.99 19.45 13.86
N THR A 74 8.33 18.66 14.87
CA THR A 74 9.41 18.92 15.83
C THR A 74 10.77 18.97 15.11
N LEU A 75 11.03 18.03 14.20
CA LEU A 75 12.27 18.02 13.41
C LEU A 75 12.35 19.21 12.45
N ALA A 76 11.25 19.63 11.83
CA ALA A 76 11.21 20.81 10.98
C ALA A 76 11.47 22.10 11.78
N ARG A 77 10.93 22.19 13.00
CA ARG A 77 11.20 23.32 13.91
C ARG A 77 12.68 23.36 14.33
N LEU A 78 13.24 22.21 14.67
CA LEU A 78 14.67 22.07 14.98
C LEU A 78 15.57 22.49 13.81
N GLU A 79 15.27 22.03 12.60
CA GLU A 79 16.01 22.36 11.38
C GLU A 79 15.98 23.86 11.08
N ASN A 80 14.83 24.51 11.34
CA ASN A 80 14.68 25.96 11.21
C ASN A 80 15.37 26.77 12.33
N GLY A 81 15.90 26.11 13.37
CA GLY A 81 16.56 26.75 14.50
C GLY A 81 15.60 27.36 15.53
N THR A 82 14.36 26.88 15.58
CA THR A 82 13.40 27.26 16.63
C THR A 82 13.80 26.66 17.97
N VAL A 83 13.61 27.40 19.06
CA VAL A 83 13.77 26.88 20.43
C VAL A 83 12.66 25.87 20.72
N LEU A 84 13.05 24.62 20.96
CA LEU A 84 12.15 23.53 21.29
C LEU A 84 11.68 23.62 22.75
N ASP A 85 10.46 23.19 23.01
CA ASP A 85 9.96 22.99 24.38
C ASP A 85 10.36 21.62 24.95
N ASP A 86 9.99 21.36 26.21
CA ASP A 86 10.34 20.10 26.91
C ASP A 86 9.74 18.86 26.23
N ILE A 87 8.56 18.97 25.61
CA ILE A 87 7.89 17.87 24.92
C ILE A 87 8.63 17.57 23.62
N GLU A 88 9.00 18.61 22.89
CA GLU A 88 9.76 18.52 21.65
C GLU A 88 11.18 17.97 21.89
N LEU A 89 11.86 18.39 22.96
CA LEU A 89 13.16 17.84 23.36
C LEU A 89 13.05 16.38 23.84
N PHE A 90 11.97 16.05 24.54
CA PHE A 90 11.64 14.66 24.88
C PHE A 90 11.49 13.79 23.62
N GLU A 91 10.75 14.27 22.62
CA GLU A 91 10.53 13.57 21.36
C GLU A 91 11.85 13.29 20.62
N VAL A 92 12.74 14.28 20.55
CA VAL A 92 14.08 14.13 19.94
C VAL A 92 14.92 13.11 20.70
N LYS A 93 14.98 13.21 22.04
CA LYS A 93 15.67 12.23 22.89
C LYS A 93 15.15 10.82 22.65
N TYR A 94 13.82 10.68 22.62
CA TYR A 94 13.19 9.37 22.52
C TYR A 94 13.43 8.73 21.16
N LEU A 95 13.37 9.48 20.06
CA LEU A 95 13.75 9.01 18.74
C LEU A 95 15.22 8.53 18.71
N ALA A 96 16.14 9.28 19.31
CA ALA A 96 17.55 8.92 19.35
C ALA A 96 17.80 7.62 20.14
N ILE A 97 17.10 7.41 21.26
CA ILE A 97 17.14 6.16 22.04
C ILE A 97 16.61 5.00 21.21
N ILE A 98 15.40 5.12 20.64
CA ILE A 98 14.78 4.07 19.80
C ILE A 98 15.69 3.70 18.63
N SER A 99 16.23 4.71 17.93
CA SER A 99 17.15 4.50 16.80
C SER A 99 18.40 3.74 17.23
N SER A 100 18.99 4.08 18.38
CA SER A 100 20.19 3.43 18.89
C SER A 100 19.92 1.98 19.28
N GLU A 101 18.81 1.71 19.97
CA GLU A 101 18.40 0.37 20.36
C GLU A 101 18.09 -0.52 19.14
N VAL A 102 17.31 -0.01 18.18
CA VAL A 102 17.00 -0.73 16.94
C VAL A 102 18.27 -0.99 16.13
N ARG A 103 19.20 -0.02 16.05
CA ARG A 103 20.48 -0.22 15.36
C ARG A 103 21.29 -1.36 15.97
N THR A 104 21.33 -1.48 17.29
CA THR A 104 21.97 -2.62 17.98
C THR A 104 21.29 -3.94 17.62
N LEU A 105 19.95 -3.99 17.63
CA LEU A 105 19.20 -5.20 17.24
C LEU A 105 19.46 -5.60 15.78
N LEU A 106 19.51 -4.63 14.86
CA LEU A 106 19.84 -4.89 13.46
C LEU A 106 21.24 -5.49 13.31
N GLN A 107 22.22 -5.00 14.07
CA GLN A 107 23.59 -5.54 14.10
C GLN A 107 23.63 -6.95 14.67
N GLU A 108 22.97 -7.22 15.81
CA GLU A 108 22.85 -8.54 16.43
C GLU A 108 22.30 -9.59 15.44
N GLN A 109 21.27 -9.21 14.68
CA GLN A 109 20.57 -10.10 13.74
C GLN A 109 21.17 -10.11 12.32
N LYS A 110 22.24 -9.31 12.10
CA LYS A 110 22.89 -9.10 10.79
C LYS A 110 21.90 -8.67 9.71
N ILE A 111 21.01 -7.75 10.05
CA ILE A 111 20.02 -7.18 9.13
C ILE A 111 20.60 -5.89 8.56
N VAL A 112 20.77 -5.84 7.23
CA VAL A 112 21.26 -4.65 6.51
C VAL A 112 20.16 -3.97 5.68
N ALA A 113 18.90 -4.32 5.96
CA ALA A 113 17.75 -3.78 5.27
C ALA A 113 17.55 -2.28 5.48
N VAL A 114 18.09 -1.66 6.54
CA VAL A 114 18.08 -0.20 6.73
C VAL A 114 19.38 0.25 7.38
N GLY A 115 19.85 1.46 7.06
CA GLY A 115 20.96 2.10 7.76
C GLY A 115 20.42 3.09 8.79
N LEU A 116 20.84 2.99 10.05
CA LEU A 116 20.49 3.96 11.09
C LEU A 116 21.70 4.81 11.48
N PRO A 117 21.56 6.15 11.59
CA PRO A 117 22.67 7.01 11.94
C PRO A 117 23.11 6.85 13.40
N VAL A 118 24.27 7.43 13.71
CA VAL A 118 24.82 7.49 15.06
C VAL A 118 24.26 8.71 15.78
N LEU A 119 23.54 8.48 16.87
CA LEU A 119 22.76 9.49 17.60
C LEU A 119 23.07 9.53 19.10
N GLU A 120 24.12 8.83 19.54
CA GLU A 120 24.53 8.78 20.95
C GLU A 120 24.83 10.18 21.49
N LYS A 121 25.38 11.07 20.66
CA LYS A 121 25.64 12.45 21.07
C LYS A 121 24.36 13.23 21.38
N VAL A 122 23.27 12.96 20.65
CA VAL A 122 21.95 13.55 20.92
C VAL A 122 21.44 13.08 22.29
N VAL A 123 21.61 11.79 22.60
CA VAL A 123 21.23 11.25 23.91
C VAL A 123 22.07 11.87 25.02
N GLU A 124 23.39 12.02 24.83
CA GLU A 124 24.27 12.67 25.80
C GLU A 124 23.89 14.13 26.09
N ILE A 125 23.52 14.89 25.04
CA ILE A 125 23.08 16.29 25.17
C ILE A 125 21.79 16.37 26.00
N LEU A 126 20.87 15.41 25.84
CA LEU A 126 19.54 15.41 26.45
C LEU A 126 19.41 14.55 27.72
N ASP A 127 20.49 13.90 28.15
CA ASP A 127 20.56 13.04 29.33
C ASP A 127 21.92 13.19 30.03
N PRO A 128 22.21 14.37 30.60
CA PRO A 128 23.50 14.66 31.22
C PRO A 128 23.82 13.70 32.39
N ASP A 129 22.78 13.19 33.04
CA ASP A 129 22.86 12.25 34.17
C ASP A 129 23.02 10.78 33.75
N ARG A 130 22.99 10.49 32.44
CA ARG A 130 23.13 9.14 31.86
C ARG A 130 22.17 8.12 32.46
N THR A 131 20.94 8.55 32.73
CA THR A 131 19.88 7.67 33.25
C THR A 131 19.41 6.67 32.20
N ASN A 132 19.53 7.02 30.92
CA ASN A 132 18.98 6.32 29.76
C ASN A 132 17.47 6.07 29.88
N ILE A 133 16.76 6.93 30.62
CA ILE A 133 15.31 6.87 30.78
C ILE A 133 14.67 7.74 29.69
N PRO A 134 13.59 7.28 29.04
CA PRO A 134 12.84 8.07 28.06
C PRO A 134 11.94 9.09 28.78
N THR A 135 12.56 10.04 29.46
CA THR A 135 11.95 11.24 30.01
C THR A 135 12.88 12.42 29.75
N PHE A 136 12.31 13.62 29.68
CA PHE A 136 13.07 14.85 29.61
C PHE A 136 12.42 15.90 30.52
N TYR A 137 13.29 16.59 31.23
CA TYR A 137 13.04 17.85 31.91
C TYR A 137 14.37 18.60 31.94
N VAL A 138 14.35 19.90 32.23
CA VAL A 138 15.61 20.64 32.42
C VAL A 138 16.29 20.15 33.71
N TYR A 139 17.29 19.29 33.59
CA TYR A 139 18.05 18.73 34.71
C TYR A 139 18.89 19.79 35.42
N ASP A 140 19.06 19.65 36.74
CA ASP A 140 19.97 20.49 37.54
C ASP A 140 21.42 20.41 37.02
N SER A 141 21.78 19.28 36.42
CA SER A 141 23.11 19.03 35.86
C SER A 141 23.46 19.89 34.64
N TYR A 142 22.48 20.61 34.06
CA TYR A 142 22.75 21.58 32.99
C TYR A 142 23.29 22.92 33.49
N SER A 143 23.01 23.30 34.74
CA SER A 143 23.42 24.60 35.28
C SER A 143 23.47 24.61 36.81
N ASP A 144 24.65 24.91 37.36
CA ASP A 144 24.82 25.12 38.80
C ASP A 144 23.95 26.28 39.32
N GLU A 145 23.72 27.31 38.51
CA GLU A 145 22.87 28.44 38.87
C GLU A 145 21.40 28.01 38.99
N LEU A 146 20.88 27.25 38.01
CA LEU A 146 19.53 26.70 38.07
C LEU A 146 19.34 25.84 39.32
N ARG A 147 20.31 24.97 39.61
CA ARG A 147 20.32 24.13 40.81
C ARG A 147 20.26 24.96 42.10
N GLN A 148 20.98 26.08 42.18
CA GLN A 148 20.94 26.98 43.33
C GLN A 148 19.57 27.66 43.47
N VAL A 149 19.01 28.18 42.38
CA VAL A 149 17.68 28.82 42.37
C VAL A 149 16.60 27.83 42.81
N ARG A 150 16.59 26.60 42.30
CA ARG A 150 15.64 25.55 42.72
C ARG A 150 15.75 25.19 44.21
N LYS A 151 16.97 25.17 44.77
CA LYS A 151 17.17 25.00 46.22
C LYS A 151 16.58 26.15 47.03
N GLN A 152 16.74 27.40 46.57
CA GLN A 152 16.15 28.58 47.22
C GLN A 152 14.62 28.54 47.17
N ILE A 153 14.03 28.22 46.01
CA ILE A 153 12.58 28.02 45.84
C ILE A 153 12.06 26.99 46.84
N LYS A 154 12.70 25.81 46.91
CA LYS A 154 12.29 24.73 47.83
C LYS A 154 12.42 25.13 49.30
N ALA A 155 13.42 25.94 49.65
CA ALA A 155 13.59 26.45 51.01
C ALA A 155 12.49 27.44 51.41
N ILE A 156 12.03 28.28 50.48
CA ILE A 156 10.93 29.23 50.73
C ILE A 156 9.59 28.50 50.81
N GLN A 157 9.33 27.53 49.93
CA GLN A 157 8.08 26.75 49.87
C GLN A 157 7.89 25.75 51.05
N GLY A 158 8.77 25.74 52.04
CA GLY A 158 8.75 24.77 53.14
C GLY A 158 7.43 24.68 53.92
N ASN A 159 6.96 23.44 54.15
CA ASN A 159 5.97 23.01 55.14
C ASN A 159 4.51 23.52 55.06
N GLY A 160 4.07 24.09 53.94
CA GLY A 160 2.62 24.32 53.72
C GLY A 160 1.97 25.37 54.63
N GLU A 161 2.78 26.20 55.30
CA GLU A 161 2.31 27.38 56.04
C GLU A 161 2.05 28.55 55.09
N GLU A 162 1.16 29.47 55.49
CA GLU A 162 0.88 30.69 54.74
C GLU A 162 2.14 31.57 54.65
N LEU A 163 2.65 31.77 53.43
CA LEU A 163 3.82 32.60 53.16
C LEU A 163 3.51 34.10 53.40
N PRO A 164 4.34 34.82 54.17
CA PRO A 164 4.28 36.28 54.26
C PRO A 164 4.44 36.95 52.89
N ASP A 165 3.85 38.14 52.70
CA ASP A 165 3.86 38.87 51.42
C ASP A 165 5.28 39.10 50.87
N GLU A 166 6.26 39.39 51.73
CA GLU A 166 7.66 39.55 51.33
C GLU A 166 8.25 38.26 50.74
N LYS A 167 7.99 37.10 51.36
CA LYS A 167 8.43 35.79 50.85
C LYS A 167 7.68 35.39 49.58
N ARG A 168 6.43 35.82 49.41
CA ARG A 168 5.68 35.62 48.15
C ARG A 168 6.31 36.40 47.00
N ALA A 169 6.69 37.65 47.24
CA ALA A 169 7.39 38.46 46.24
C ALA A 169 8.76 37.87 45.88
N GLU A 170 9.54 37.44 46.88
CA GLU A 170 10.82 36.76 46.66
C GLU A 170 10.66 35.46 45.86
N LEU A 171 9.66 34.63 46.20
CA LEU A 171 9.35 33.40 45.48
C LEU A 171 8.98 33.69 44.02
N ALA A 172 8.18 34.72 43.75
CA ALA A 172 7.82 35.10 42.39
C ALA A 172 9.05 35.48 41.55
N VAL A 173 9.99 36.24 42.12
CA VAL A 173 11.26 36.60 41.45
C VAL A 173 12.09 35.35 41.16
N LEU A 174 12.20 34.42 42.10
CA LEU A 174 12.96 33.17 41.91
C LEU A 174 12.30 32.24 40.88
N LEU A 175 10.98 32.15 40.86
CA LEU A 175 10.23 31.38 39.86
C LEU A 175 10.43 31.95 38.45
N GLN A 176 10.41 33.29 38.31
CA GLN A 176 10.72 33.94 37.04
C GLN A 176 12.17 33.63 36.62
N LYS A 177 13.14 33.78 37.54
CA LYS A 177 14.54 33.46 37.27
C LYS A 177 14.73 31.98 36.89
N ASN A 178 14.01 31.05 37.52
CA ASN A 178 14.02 29.63 37.15
C ASN A 178 13.51 29.43 35.72
N ALA A 179 12.39 30.07 35.35
CA ALA A 179 11.83 29.97 34.01
C ALA A 179 12.77 30.55 32.93
N ASP A 180 13.42 31.67 33.22
CA ASP A 180 14.39 32.31 32.33
C ASP A 180 15.61 31.39 32.10
N LEU A 181 16.18 30.84 33.17
CA LEU A 181 17.30 29.88 33.09
C LEU A 181 16.91 28.59 32.33
N GLU A 182 15.70 28.08 32.56
CA GLU A 182 15.18 26.93 31.81
C GLU A 182 15.01 27.25 30.33
N TYR A 183 14.59 28.46 29.98
CA TYR A 183 14.52 28.91 28.59
C TYR A 183 15.90 29.01 27.95
N GLU A 184 16.89 29.62 28.61
CA GLU A 184 18.27 29.71 28.12
C GLU A 184 18.88 28.33 27.89
N ILE A 185 18.63 27.38 28.79
CA ILE A 185 19.06 25.99 28.62
C ILE A 185 18.39 25.35 27.40
N ARG A 186 17.06 25.52 27.22
CA ARG A 186 16.37 25.00 26.03
C ARG A 186 16.88 25.62 24.74
N GLU A 187 17.16 26.92 24.72
CA GLU A 187 17.74 27.63 23.57
C GLU A 187 19.10 27.05 23.21
N ARG A 188 19.99 26.90 24.21
CA ARG A 188 21.30 26.27 24.02
C ARG A 188 21.18 24.83 23.50
N LEU A 189 20.36 24.00 24.14
CA LEU A 189 20.16 22.60 23.74
C LEU A 189 19.60 22.50 22.32
N SER A 190 18.61 23.32 21.96
CA SER A 190 18.04 23.36 20.61
C SER A 190 19.09 23.77 19.58
N GLY A 191 19.95 24.73 19.92
CA GLY A 191 21.08 25.15 19.09
C GLY A 191 22.10 24.02 18.86
N GLU A 192 22.48 23.31 19.92
CA GLU A 192 23.38 22.14 19.84
C GLU A 192 22.76 21.00 19.02
N LEU A 193 21.45 20.76 19.13
CA LEU A 193 20.76 19.68 18.42
C LEU A 193 20.55 19.96 16.93
N LYS A 194 20.61 21.22 16.50
CA LYS A 194 20.33 21.63 15.12
C LYS A 194 21.20 20.90 14.10
N GLU A 195 22.48 20.68 14.42
CA GLU A 195 23.41 19.97 13.52
C GLU A 195 23.00 18.49 13.30
N PHE A 196 22.22 17.91 14.21
CA PHE A 196 21.75 16.53 14.13
C PHE A 196 20.38 16.40 13.44
N ALA A 197 19.70 17.50 13.09
CA ALA A 197 18.36 17.48 12.51
C ALA A 197 18.26 16.57 11.27
N GLY A 198 19.25 16.63 10.37
CA GLY A 198 19.32 15.76 9.19
C GLY A 198 19.42 14.27 9.53
N ASN A 199 20.27 13.91 10.50
CA ASN A 199 20.42 12.53 10.96
C ASN A 199 19.17 12.03 11.68
N LEU A 200 18.53 12.87 12.50
CA LEU A 200 17.25 12.53 13.13
C LEU A 200 16.15 12.30 12.08
N GLY A 201 16.09 13.12 11.03
CA GLY A 201 15.17 12.90 9.90
C GLY A 201 15.44 11.59 9.15
N VAL A 202 16.71 11.24 8.91
CA VAL A 202 17.09 9.95 8.33
C VAL A 202 16.67 8.79 9.24
N ALA A 203 16.89 8.90 10.55
CA ALA A 203 16.49 7.87 11.51
C ALA A 203 14.97 7.66 11.49
N LEU A 204 14.18 8.72 11.59
CA LEU A 204 12.71 8.63 11.57
C LEU A 204 12.21 7.97 10.29
N ARG A 205 12.72 8.40 9.12
CA ARG A 205 12.34 7.79 7.83
C ARG A 205 12.72 6.31 7.76
N ASN A 206 13.94 5.96 8.14
CA ASN A 206 14.41 4.57 8.02
C ASN A 206 13.75 3.63 9.04
N LEU A 207 13.41 4.10 10.24
CA LEU A 207 12.62 3.35 11.21
C LEU A 207 11.17 3.15 10.71
N SER A 208 10.56 4.19 10.13
CA SER A 208 9.22 4.10 9.51
C SER A 208 9.19 3.10 8.36
N PHE A 209 10.24 3.12 7.52
CA PHE A 209 10.37 2.18 6.41
C PHE A 209 10.62 0.74 6.89
N LEU A 210 11.41 0.56 7.96
CA LEU A 210 11.64 -0.76 8.57
C LEU A 210 10.33 -1.40 9.04
N ASP A 211 9.45 -0.61 9.66
CA ASP A 211 8.12 -1.06 10.08
C ASP A 211 7.27 -1.55 8.89
N ILE A 212 7.23 -0.77 7.79
CA ILE A 212 6.53 -1.17 6.56
C ILE A 212 7.10 -2.48 6.00
N LEU A 213 8.42 -2.63 5.97
CA LEU A 213 9.05 -3.86 5.50
C LEU A 213 8.63 -5.06 6.37
N ILE A 214 8.71 -4.93 7.71
CA ILE A 214 8.33 -6.00 8.64
C ILE A 214 6.87 -6.41 8.43
N ALA A 215 5.97 -5.43 8.32
CA ALA A 215 4.56 -5.69 8.06
C ALA A 215 4.33 -6.42 6.73
N LYS A 216 5.02 -6.01 5.65
CA LYS A 216 4.96 -6.68 4.34
C LYS A 216 5.48 -8.10 4.40
N ALA A 217 6.62 -8.34 5.04
CA ALA A 217 7.20 -9.68 5.18
C ALA A 217 6.23 -10.63 5.93
N ALA A 218 5.61 -10.16 7.02
CA ALA A 218 4.61 -10.93 7.75
C ALA A 218 3.37 -11.21 6.88
N GLN A 219 2.89 -10.20 6.15
CA GLN A 219 1.76 -10.34 5.23
C GLN A 219 2.03 -11.35 4.10
N MET A 220 3.25 -11.35 3.54
CA MET A 220 3.65 -12.32 2.52
C MET A 220 3.53 -13.75 3.02
N LYS A 221 3.99 -14.03 4.26
CA LYS A 221 3.86 -15.36 4.87
C LYS A 221 2.40 -15.73 5.15
N LYS A 222 1.61 -14.76 5.64
CA LYS A 222 0.19 -14.96 5.97
C LYS A 222 -0.64 -15.37 4.76
N PHE A 223 -0.42 -14.74 3.61
CA PHE A 223 -1.23 -14.98 2.41
C PHE A 223 -0.57 -15.90 1.38
N GLY A 224 0.69 -16.30 1.58
CA GLY A 224 1.45 -17.07 0.60
C GLY A 224 1.77 -16.27 -0.67
N LEU A 225 2.27 -15.04 -0.49
CA LEU A 225 2.65 -14.14 -1.58
C LEU A 225 4.09 -14.42 -2.04
N CYS A 226 4.36 -14.26 -3.34
CA CYS A 226 5.68 -14.43 -3.93
C CYS A 226 6.41 -13.10 -4.15
N PHE A 227 7.74 -13.16 -4.29
CA PHE A 227 8.51 -12.05 -4.86
C PHE A 227 8.37 -12.08 -6.39
N PRO A 228 7.97 -10.97 -7.05
CA PRO A 228 7.91 -10.93 -8.50
C PRO A 228 9.30 -10.78 -9.13
N VAL A 229 9.47 -11.33 -10.32
CA VAL A 229 10.50 -10.85 -11.26
C VAL A 229 9.97 -9.57 -11.90
N VAL A 230 10.78 -8.51 -11.95
CA VAL A 230 10.37 -7.21 -12.48
C VAL A 230 11.21 -6.85 -13.70
N VAL A 231 10.54 -6.43 -14.77
CA VAL A 231 11.18 -6.03 -16.04
C VAL A 231 10.68 -4.64 -16.45
N GLU A 232 11.54 -3.85 -17.09
CA GLU A 232 11.16 -2.50 -17.57
C GLU A 232 10.14 -2.60 -18.72
N GLU A 233 10.36 -3.53 -19.65
CA GLU A 233 9.46 -3.85 -20.77
C GLU A 233 9.60 -5.35 -21.09
N GLY A 234 8.49 -6.03 -21.34
CA GLY A 234 8.45 -7.45 -21.74
C GLY A 234 7.16 -8.16 -21.35
N GLU A 235 7.16 -9.49 -21.42
CA GLU A 235 6.02 -10.31 -21.02
C GLU A 235 5.72 -10.18 -19.52
N THR A 236 4.45 -9.90 -19.21
CA THR A 236 3.87 -10.07 -17.89
C THR A 236 3.20 -11.44 -17.82
N PHE A 237 3.53 -12.22 -16.80
CA PHE A 237 2.85 -13.49 -16.55
C PHE A 237 2.63 -13.70 -15.06
N TYR A 238 1.55 -14.39 -14.73
CA TYR A 238 1.24 -14.85 -13.39
C TYR A 238 0.83 -16.32 -13.44
N ASN A 239 1.54 -17.16 -12.68
CA ASN A 239 1.20 -18.57 -12.48
C ASN A 239 0.53 -18.74 -11.11
N GLY A 240 -0.66 -19.33 -11.10
CA GLY A 240 -1.51 -19.53 -9.94
C GLY A 240 -1.86 -18.23 -9.23
N MET A 241 -2.22 -17.19 -9.97
CA MET A 241 -2.64 -15.93 -9.37
C MET A 241 -3.96 -16.07 -8.62
N PHE A 242 -4.12 -15.30 -7.55
CA PHE A 242 -5.34 -15.28 -6.75
C PHE A 242 -5.64 -13.90 -6.20
N ASN A 243 -6.91 -13.65 -5.87
CA ASN A 243 -7.31 -12.45 -5.13
C ASN A 243 -7.45 -12.79 -3.63
N PRO A 244 -6.60 -12.25 -2.74
CA PRO A 244 -6.64 -12.56 -1.31
C PRO A 244 -7.99 -12.27 -0.64
N GLN A 245 -8.66 -11.18 -1.01
CA GLN A 245 -9.98 -10.81 -0.46
C GLN A 245 -11.05 -11.83 -0.87
N VAL A 246 -11.09 -12.20 -2.15
CA VAL A 246 -12.05 -13.20 -2.65
C VAL A 246 -11.75 -14.57 -2.06
N LYS A 247 -10.48 -14.95 -1.97
CA LYS A 247 -10.04 -16.22 -1.38
C LYS A 247 -10.45 -16.32 0.09
N ASP A 248 -10.25 -15.27 0.88
CA ASP A 248 -10.67 -15.20 2.28
C ASP A 248 -12.19 -15.30 2.43
N THR A 249 -12.93 -14.58 1.57
CA THR A 249 -14.41 -14.64 1.52
C THR A 249 -14.91 -16.05 1.22
N LEU A 250 -14.31 -16.73 0.23
CA LEU A 250 -14.68 -18.10 -0.12
C LEU A 250 -14.33 -19.10 0.99
N LEU A 251 -13.17 -18.93 1.65
CA LEU A 251 -12.78 -19.77 2.78
C LEU A 251 -13.78 -19.66 3.93
N GLY A 252 -14.27 -18.45 4.24
CA GLY A 252 -15.33 -18.23 5.23
C GLY A 252 -16.66 -18.91 4.88
N LEU A 253 -16.90 -19.18 3.59
CA LEU A 253 -18.06 -19.92 3.08
C LEU A 253 -17.80 -21.42 2.91
N GLY A 254 -16.64 -21.93 3.33
CA GLY A 254 -16.25 -23.33 3.13
C GLY A 254 -16.01 -23.71 1.67
N LYS A 255 -15.69 -22.74 0.81
CA LYS A 255 -15.39 -22.91 -0.61
C LYS A 255 -13.90 -22.72 -0.88
N GLU A 256 -13.41 -23.36 -1.93
CA GLU A 256 -12.03 -23.22 -2.39
C GLU A 256 -11.91 -22.17 -3.49
N TYR A 257 -10.85 -21.36 -3.44
CA TYR A 257 -10.48 -20.45 -4.52
C TYR A 257 -9.68 -21.22 -5.57
N MET A 258 -9.99 -21.00 -6.85
CA MET A 258 -9.29 -21.62 -7.97
C MET A 258 -8.27 -20.62 -8.56
N PRO A 259 -6.96 -20.88 -8.42
CA PRO A 259 -5.93 -20.01 -9.00
C PRO A 259 -5.97 -19.99 -10.53
N VAL A 260 -5.52 -18.89 -11.12
CA VAL A 260 -5.59 -18.65 -12.56
C VAL A 260 -4.21 -18.33 -13.12
N ASP A 261 -3.90 -18.89 -14.29
CA ASP A 261 -2.69 -18.59 -15.05
C ASP A 261 -3.02 -17.62 -16.19
N ILE A 262 -2.18 -16.61 -16.41
CA ILE A 262 -2.32 -15.69 -17.54
C ILE A 262 -0.96 -15.09 -17.92
N SER A 263 -0.76 -14.87 -19.22
CA SER A 263 0.36 -14.08 -19.71
C SER A 263 -0.04 -13.16 -20.85
N PHE A 264 0.62 -12.01 -20.93
CA PHE A 264 0.41 -11.00 -21.96
C PHE A 264 1.65 -10.13 -22.07
N GLU A 265 1.91 -9.64 -23.27
CA GLU A 265 2.96 -8.66 -23.53
C GLU A 265 2.34 -7.41 -24.14
N ARG A 266 2.40 -7.25 -25.46
CA ARG A 266 1.97 -6.04 -26.16
C ARG A 266 0.72 -6.27 -27.00
N GLU A 267 0.45 -7.52 -27.35
CA GLU A 267 -0.77 -7.91 -28.01
C GLU A 267 -1.98 -7.77 -27.07
N PRO A 268 -3.14 -7.31 -27.56
CA PRO A 268 -4.36 -7.30 -26.77
C PRO A 268 -4.77 -8.72 -26.40
N VAL A 269 -5.24 -8.89 -25.17
CA VAL A 269 -5.77 -10.14 -24.65
C VAL A 269 -7.28 -10.04 -24.46
N THR A 270 -7.99 -11.05 -24.93
CA THR A 270 -9.44 -11.18 -24.72
C THR A 270 -9.75 -12.42 -23.89
N ILE A 271 -10.52 -12.26 -22.83
CA ILE A 271 -11.03 -13.35 -21.99
C ILE A 271 -12.50 -13.55 -22.31
N ILE A 272 -12.83 -14.69 -22.92
CA ILE A 272 -14.20 -15.07 -23.27
C ILE A 272 -14.75 -16.13 -22.30
N GLY A 273 -16.06 -16.10 -22.10
CA GLY A 273 -16.76 -17.09 -21.26
C GLY A 273 -18.05 -16.55 -20.66
N ALA A 274 -18.84 -17.44 -20.06
CA ALA A 274 -20.10 -17.08 -19.41
C ALA A 274 -19.89 -16.05 -18.27
N ASN A 275 -20.92 -15.26 -17.96
CA ASN A 275 -20.86 -14.18 -16.95
C ASN A 275 -20.49 -14.69 -15.54
N MET A 276 -20.79 -15.95 -15.22
CA MET A 276 -20.41 -16.58 -13.94
C MET A 276 -18.98 -17.17 -13.93
N GLY A 277 -18.19 -16.95 -14.98
CA GLY A 277 -16.84 -17.49 -15.16
C GLY A 277 -15.71 -16.73 -14.46
N GLY A 278 -16.01 -15.80 -13.54
CA GLY A 278 -14.97 -15.11 -12.76
C GLY A 278 -14.10 -14.12 -13.57
N LYS A 279 -14.52 -13.72 -14.77
CA LYS A 279 -13.76 -12.83 -15.68
C LYS A 279 -13.40 -11.49 -15.02
N THR A 280 -14.37 -10.85 -14.35
CA THR A 280 -14.13 -9.61 -13.59
C THR A 280 -13.11 -9.82 -12.46
N VAL A 281 -13.13 -10.98 -11.79
CA VAL A 281 -12.15 -11.30 -10.73
C VAL A 281 -10.75 -11.43 -11.31
N VAL A 282 -10.61 -11.99 -12.52
CA VAL A 282 -9.32 -12.03 -13.23
C VAL A 282 -8.77 -10.62 -13.47
N LEU A 283 -9.59 -9.69 -13.97
CA LEU A 283 -9.16 -8.29 -14.13
C LEU A 283 -8.76 -7.65 -12.79
N LYS A 284 -9.54 -7.89 -11.73
CA LYS A 284 -9.19 -7.43 -10.38
C LYS A 284 -7.86 -8.00 -9.89
N CYS A 285 -7.57 -9.28 -10.14
CA CYS A 285 -6.28 -9.90 -9.83
C CYS A 285 -5.12 -9.22 -10.57
N LEU A 286 -5.29 -8.93 -11.87
CA LEU A 286 -4.27 -8.26 -12.67
C LEU A 286 -3.94 -6.87 -12.12
N ALA A 287 -4.95 -6.04 -11.87
CA ALA A 287 -4.76 -4.72 -11.26
C ALA A 287 -4.10 -4.82 -9.89
N LEU A 288 -4.59 -5.72 -9.03
CA LEU A 288 -4.07 -5.91 -7.69
C LEU A 288 -2.58 -6.28 -7.74
N ASN A 289 -2.22 -7.28 -8.53
CA ASN A 289 -0.85 -7.77 -8.60
C ASN A 289 0.11 -6.74 -9.23
N GLN A 290 -0.33 -5.97 -10.22
CA GLN A 290 0.45 -4.85 -10.76
C GLN A 290 0.72 -3.78 -9.69
N LEU A 291 -0.31 -3.37 -8.95
CA LEU A 291 -0.18 -2.37 -7.88
C LEU A 291 0.67 -2.89 -6.73
N LEU A 292 0.46 -4.14 -6.28
CA LEU A 292 1.29 -4.78 -5.26
C LEU A 292 2.77 -4.76 -5.67
N ALA A 293 3.07 -5.13 -6.92
CA ALA A 293 4.44 -5.13 -7.44
C ALA A 293 5.08 -3.73 -7.40
N GLN A 294 4.39 -2.72 -7.96
CA GLN A 294 4.93 -1.36 -8.06
C GLN A 294 4.85 -0.53 -6.76
N PHE A 295 4.13 -1.00 -5.74
CA PHE A 295 4.25 -0.50 -4.36
C PHE A 295 5.19 -1.35 -3.49
N GLY A 296 5.87 -2.34 -4.06
CA GLY A 296 6.89 -3.15 -3.40
C GLY A 296 6.32 -4.08 -2.32
N PHE A 297 5.13 -4.64 -2.54
CA PHE A 297 4.54 -5.73 -1.77
C PHE A 297 4.90 -7.08 -2.41
N GLY A 298 4.72 -8.18 -1.68
CA GLY A 298 4.63 -9.48 -2.33
C GLY A 298 3.39 -9.56 -3.23
N VAL A 299 3.46 -10.40 -4.27
CA VAL A 299 2.41 -10.56 -5.28
C VAL A 299 1.60 -11.82 -5.00
N ALA A 300 0.29 -11.79 -5.24
CA ALA A 300 -0.62 -12.90 -4.98
C ALA A 300 -0.62 -13.89 -6.16
N ALA A 301 0.48 -14.63 -6.29
CA ALA A 301 0.72 -15.68 -7.27
C ALA A 301 1.70 -16.73 -6.71
N HIS A 302 1.87 -17.86 -7.39
CA HIS A 302 2.94 -18.82 -7.09
C HIS A 302 4.29 -18.30 -7.58
N ASP A 303 4.32 -17.82 -8.82
CA ASP A 303 5.44 -17.11 -9.43
C ASP A 303 4.94 -16.17 -10.53
N CYS A 304 5.70 -15.12 -10.81
CA CYS A 304 5.30 -14.11 -11.78
C CYS A 304 6.47 -13.29 -12.32
N CYS A 305 6.26 -12.73 -13.51
CA CYS A 305 7.02 -11.63 -14.07
C CYS A 305 6.08 -10.46 -14.32
N VAL A 306 6.47 -9.26 -13.90
CA VAL A 306 5.67 -8.04 -14.01
C VAL A 306 6.44 -7.00 -14.81
N SER A 307 5.89 -6.58 -15.95
CA SER A 307 6.36 -5.41 -16.68
C SER A 307 5.88 -4.14 -16.01
N LEU A 308 6.74 -3.11 -15.94
CA LEU A 308 6.38 -1.84 -15.33
C LEU A 308 5.41 -1.04 -16.21
N VAL A 309 4.47 -0.37 -15.55
CA VAL A 309 3.54 0.56 -16.21
C VAL A 309 3.51 1.90 -15.49
N ASP A 310 3.21 2.96 -16.23
CA ASP A 310 3.01 4.30 -15.67
C ASP A 310 1.69 4.39 -14.90
N GLU A 311 0.69 3.59 -15.30
CA GLU A 311 -0.67 3.67 -14.79
C GLU A 311 -1.45 2.36 -14.97
N VAL A 312 -2.32 2.04 -14.01
CA VAL A 312 -3.31 0.97 -14.10
C VAL A 312 -4.68 1.60 -14.31
N LEU A 313 -5.34 1.27 -15.41
CA LEU A 313 -6.65 1.79 -15.78
C LEU A 313 -7.68 0.66 -15.79
N MET A 314 -8.70 0.79 -14.94
CA MET A 314 -9.80 -0.16 -14.85
C MET A 314 -11.09 0.47 -15.35
N CYS A 315 -11.66 -0.11 -16.40
CA CYS A 315 -13.00 0.19 -16.90
C CYS A 315 -13.92 -0.97 -16.47
N ILE A 316 -14.27 -1.01 -15.18
CA ILE A 316 -15.17 -2.02 -14.60
C ILE A 316 -16.38 -1.34 -13.98
N GLY A 317 -17.58 -1.72 -14.42
CA GLY A 317 -18.84 -1.37 -13.78
C GLY A 317 -19.35 0.07 -13.97
N ASP A 318 -20.50 0.33 -13.36
CA ASP A 318 -21.37 1.48 -13.61
C ASP A 318 -21.20 2.65 -12.61
N GLU A 319 -20.25 2.56 -11.66
CA GLU A 319 -20.26 3.40 -10.45
C GLU A 319 -20.03 4.90 -10.69
N GLN A 320 -19.52 5.30 -11.86
CA GLN A 320 -19.27 6.72 -12.15
C GLN A 320 -20.44 7.43 -12.85
N SER A 321 -21.46 6.71 -13.34
CA SER A 321 -22.50 7.28 -14.21
C SER A 321 -23.54 8.13 -13.46
N ILE A 322 -23.87 7.75 -12.23
CA ILE A 322 -24.91 8.41 -11.41
C ILE A 322 -24.50 9.84 -11.03
N VAL A 323 -23.21 10.07 -10.76
CA VAL A 323 -22.70 11.35 -10.23
C VAL A 323 -22.65 12.46 -11.29
N LYS A 324 -22.53 12.10 -12.58
CA LYS A 324 -22.34 13.07 -13.68
C LYS A 324 -23.56 13.27 -14.59
N GLY A 325 -24.66 12.55 -14.37
CA GLY A 325 -25.87 12.64 -15.21
C GLY A 325 -25.65 12.16 -16.65
N ILE A 326 -24.63 11.33 -16.89
CA ILE A 326 -24.30 10.73 -18.19
C ILE A 326 -24.82 9.28 -18.17
N SER A 327 -25.38 8.80 -19.29
CA SER A 327 -25.75 7.39 -19.45
C SER A 327 -24.54 6.49 -19.16
N SER A 328 -24.73 5.37 -18.46
CA SER A 328 -23.66 4.40 -18.17
C SER A 328 -22.87 4.01 -19.41
N PHE A 329 -23.56 3.79 -20.53
CA PHE A 329 -22.92 3.49 -21.82
C PHE A 329 -22.00 4.63 -22.29
N ALA A 330 -22.45 5.88 -22.21
CA ALA A 330 -21.62 7.01 -22.62
C ALA A 330 -20.40 7.22 -21.70
N ALA A 331 -20.55 6.96 -20.39
CA ALA A 331 -19.44 7.01 -19.45
C ALA A 331 -18.39 5.91 -19.75
N GLU A 332 -18.85 4.69 -20.05
CA GLU A 332 -18.01 3.56 -20.48
C GLU A 332 -17.21 3.90 -21.75
N ILE A 333 -17.89 4.35 -22.82
CA ILE A 333 -17.24 4.68 -24.09
C ILE A 333 -16.22 5.82 -23.94
N LEU A 334 -16.54 6.85 -23.13
CA LEU A 334 -15.58 7.93 -22.83
C LEU A 334 -14.36 7.44 -22.05
N ALA A 335 -14.53 6.48 -21.13
CA ALA A 335 -13.41 5.89 -20.40
C ALA A 335 -12.50 5.09 -21.33
N ILE A 336 -13.07 4.29 -22.22
CA ILE A 336 -12.32 3.51 -23.23
C ILE A 336 -11.61 4.47 -24.21
N ASP A 337 -12.26 5.53 -24.68
CA ASP A 337 -11.62 6.54 -25.55
C ASP A 337 -10.43 7.23 -24.85
N ALA A 338 -10.52 7.49 -23.54
CA ALA A 338 -9.40 8.00 -22.77
C ALA A 338 -8.22 7.01 -22.70
N VAL A 339 -8.49 5.71 -22.60
CA VAL A 339 -7.47 4.65 -22.70
C VAL A 339 -6.80 4.69 -24.08
N ILE A 340 -7.58 4.71 -25.16
CA ILE A 340 -7.06 4.76 -26.54
C ILE A 340 -6.15 5.98 -26.74
N LYS A 341 -6.55 7.15 -26.24
CA LYS A 341 -5.73 8.37 -26.31
C LYS A 341 -4.39 8.19 -25.60
N LYS A 342 -4.37 7.62 -24.40
CA LYS A 342 -3.12 7.35 -23.66
C LYS A 342 -2.21 6.36 -24.39
N ILE A 343 -2.78 5.32 -24.99
CA ILE A 343 -2.04 4.36 -25.83
C ILE A 343 -1.41 5.09 -27.02
N ARG A 344 -2.18 5.94 -27.72
CA ARG A 344 -1.69 6.72 -28.88
C ARG A 344 -0.63 7.75 -28.50
N ASP A 345 -0.68 8.28 -27.27
CA ASP A 345 0.36 9.16 -26.72
C ASP A 345 1.65 8.40 -26.33
N GLY A 346 1.68 7.08 -26.49
CA GLY A 346 2.84 6.23 -26.24
C GLY A 346 3.10 5.92 -24.77
N ARG A 347 2.11 6.15 -23.89
CA ARG A 347 2.18 5.83 -22.45
C ARG A 347 2.27 4.31 -22.23
N CYS A 348 3.02 3.88 -21.21
CA CYS A 348 3.03 2.49 -20.78
C CYS A 348 1.90 2.30 -19.76
N ILE A 349 0.84 1.57 -20.11
CA ILE A 349 -0.34 1.41 -19.24
C ILE A 349 -0.79 -0.04 -19.19
N LEU A 350 -1.35 -0.45 -18.06
CA LEU A 350 -2.16 -1.67 -17.97
C LEU A 350 -3.64 -1.27 -18.04
N ALA A 351 -4.28 -1.55 -19.16
CA ALA A 351 -5.70 -1.27 -19.38
C ALA A 351 -6.55 -2.55 -19.22
N LEU A 352 -7.55 -2.49 -18.35
CA LEU A 352 -8.41 -3.61 -17.99
C LEU A 352 -9.86 -3.22 -18.24
N VAL A 353 -10.51 -3.85 -19.21
CA VAL A 353 -11.86 -3.47 -19.68
C VAL A 353 -12.83 -4.62 -19.46
N ASP A 354 -13.87 -4.41 -18.65
CA ASP A 354 -14.84 -5.46 -18.34
C ASP A 354 -16.10 -5.33 -19.18
N GLU A 355 -16.35 -6.31 -20.05
CA GLU A 355 -17.56 -6.45 -20.87
C GLU A 355 -18.01 -5.14 -21.57
N PRO A 356 -17.14 -4.53 -22.41
CA PRO A 356 -17.44 -3.26 -23.07
C PRO A 356 -18.70 -3.39 -23.94
N ALA A 357 -19.52 -2.34 -23.96
CA ALA A 357 -20.74 -2.23 -24.75
C ALA A 357 -21.84 -3.26 -24.38
N ARG A 358 -21.79 -3.88 -23.19
CA ARG A 358 -22.79 -4.87 -22.73
C ARG A 358 -24.23 -4.36 -22.65
N THR A 359 -24.43 -3.05 -22.56
CA THR A 359 -25.74 -2.43 -22.37
C THR A 359 -26.42 -2.00 -23.68
N THR A 360 -25.80 -2.25 -24.84
CA THR A 360 -26.38 -1.94 -26.16
C THR A 360 -26.88 -3.20 -26.89
N ASN A 361 -27.41 -3.02 -28.10
CA ASN A 361 -27.78 -4.09 -29.01
C ASN A 361 -26.59 -5.04 -29.23
N PRO A 362 -26.74 -6.37 -29.09
CA PRO A 362 -25.63 -7.32 -29.25
C PRO A 362 -24.87 -7.21 -30.57
N VAL A 363 -25.55 -6.87 -31.67
CA VAL A 363 -24.91 -6.69 -32.99
C VAL A 363 -24.00 -5.45 -32.97
N GLU A 364 -24.51 -4.33 -32.45
CA GLU A 364 -23.73 -3.10 -32.31
C GLU A 364 -22.59 -3.25 -31.29
N GLY A 365 -22.87 -3.94 -30.17
CA GLY A 365 -21.87 -4.24 -29.14
C GLY A 365 -20.72 -5.07 -29.69
N THR A 366 -21.02 -6.14 -30.44
CA THR A 366 -20.00 -6.94 -31.12
C THR A 366 -19.16 -6.08 -32.06
N ALA A 367 -19.80 -5.26 -32.91
CA ALA A 367 -19.10 -4.38 -33.85
C ALA A 367 -18.20 -3.34 -33.14
N LEU A 368 -18.65 -2.78 -32.01
CA LEU A 368 -17.87 -1.85 -31.21
C LEU A 368 -16.63 -2.50 -30.60
N VAL A 369 -16.77 -3.72 -30.06
CA VAL A 369 -15.64 -4.46 -29.46
C VAL A 369 -14.65 -4.90 -30.54
N GLU A 370 -15.12 -5.36 -31.70
CA GLU A 370 -14.23 -5.70 -32.81
C GLU A 370 -13.49 -4.48 -33.34
N GLY A 371 -14.16 -3.34 -33.52
CA GLY A 371 -13.52 -2.09 -33.93
C GLY A 371 -12.52 -1.57 -32.88
N LEU A 372 -12.81 -1.73 -31.59
CA LEU A 372 -11.86 -1.41 -30.51
C LEU A 372 -10.59 -2.24 -30.62
N LEU A 373 -10.73 -3.55 -30.80
CA LEU A 373 -9.61 -4.49 -30.96
C LEU A 373 -8.85 -4.30 -32.28
N GLU A 374 -9.49 -3.77 -33.32
CA GLU A 374 -8.80 -3.41 -34.57
C GLU A 374 -7.94 -2.15 -34.39
N VAL A 375 -8.42 -1.18 -33.64
CA VAL A 375 -7.69 0.07 -33.35
C VAL A 375 -6.53 -0.15 -32.38
N ILE A 376 -6.64 -1.14 -31.49
CA ILE A 376 -5.63 -1.47 -30.49
C ILE A 376 -4.85 -2.71 -30.95
N SER A 377 -3.62 -2.53 -31.44
CA SER A 377 -2.79 -3.65 -31.94
C SER A 377 -1.39 -3.74 -31.33
N ASP A 378 -1.01 -2.79 -30.48
CA ASP A 378 0.29 -2.74 -29.79
C ASP A 378 0.21 -1.83 -28.57
N VAL A 379 0.18 -2.40 -27.37
CA VAL A 379 0.02 -1.65 -26.11
C VAL A 379 1.20 -1.91 -25.19
N LYS A 380 1.98 -0.86 -24.92
CA LYS A 380 3.02 -0.92 -23.88
C LYS A 380 2.35 -1.10 -22.52
N GLY A 381 2.75 -2.15 -21.79
CA GLY A 381 2.20 -2.49 -20.47
C GLY A 381 1.15 -3.60 -20.54
N GLY A 382 0.11 -3.41 -21.35
CA GLY A 382 -0.84 -4.45 -21.71
C GLY A 382 -2.30 -3.98 -21.80
N PHE A 383 -3.09 -4.69 -22.60
CA PHE A 383 -4.53 -4.46 -22.74
C PHE A 383 -5.27 -5.77 -22.58
N VAL A 384 -6.11 -5.88 -21.56
CA VAL A 384 -6.91 -7.08 -21.30
C VAL A 384 -8.38 -6.70 -21.24
N LEU A 385 -9.19 -7.36 -22.07
CA LEU A 385 -10.64 -7.19 -22.05
C LEU A 385 -11.35 -8.50 -21.75
N THR A 386 -12.51 -8.42 -21.11
CA THR A 386 -13.43 -9.55 -20.97
C THR A 386 -14.63 -9.32 -21.88
N THR A 387 -15.20 -10.39 -22.44
CA THR A 387 -16.42 -10.27 -23.23
C THR A 387 -17.23 -11.55 -23.25
N HIS A 388 -18.53 -11.40 -23.47
CA HIS A 388 -19.46 -12.47 -23.77
C HIS A 388 -19.83 -12.51 -25.27
N TYR A 389 -19.32 -11.58 -26.07
CA TYR A 389 -19.50 -11.58 -27.52
C TYR A 389 -18.56 -12.58 -28.18
N ASN A 390 -19.01 -13.20 -29.27
CA ASN A 390 -18.15 -14.01 -30.13
C ASN A 390 -17.28 -13.07 -30.97
N ILE A 391 -16.00 -12.97 -30.62
CA ILE A 391 -15.04 -12.09 -31.31
C ILE A 391 -14.25 -12.89 -32.33
N ALA A 392 -14.30 -12.49 -33.60
CA ALA A 392 -13.61 -13.19 -34.68
C ALA A 392 -12.16 -12.72 -34.90
N ASN A 393 -11.79 -11.54 -34.38
CA ASN A 393 -10.48 -10.92 -34.61
C ASN A 393 -9.33 -11.88 -34.24
N SER A 394 -8.49 -12.23 -35.21
CA SER A 394 -7.37 -13.19 -35.07
C SER A 394 -6.07 -12.58 -34.58
N ALA A 395 -5.97 -11.24 -34.52
CA ALA A 395 -4.77 -10.53 -34.09
C ALA A 395 -4.62 -10.43 -32.56
N VAL A 396 -5.60 -10.96 -31.81
CA VAL A 396 -5.61 -10.93 -30.34
C VAL A 396 -5.34 -12.31 -29.76
N LYS A 397 -4.65 -12.34 -28.62
CA LYS A 397 -4.52 -13.56 -27.82
C LYS A 397 -5.83 -13.79 -27.07
N ARG A 398 -6.41 -14.99 -27.18
CA ARG A 398 -7.70 -15.29 -26.55
C ARG A 398 -7.56 -16.37 -25.50
N TYR A 399 -8.06 -16.06 -24.31
CA TYR A 399 -8.30 -17.02 -23.24
C TYR A 399 -9.79 -17.30 -23.13
N ARG A 400 -10.13 -18.56 -22.86
CA ARG A 400 -11.50 -18.98 -22.52
C ARG A 400 -11.52 -19.52 -21.10
N VAL A 401 -12.54 -19.14 -20.33
CA VAL A 401 -12.84 -19.82 -19.06
C VAL A 401 -13.41 -21.20 -19.38
N LYS A 402 -12.86 -22.27 -18.82
CA LYS A 402 -13.31 -23.66 -19.10
C LYS A 402 -14.79 -23.91 -18.81
N GLY A 403 -15.37 -23.20 -17.85
CA GLY A 403 -16.82 -23.23 -17.61
C GLY A 403 -17.25 -24.45 -16.80
N LEU A 404 -18.50 -24.90 -16.98
CA LEU A 404 -19.07 -25.97 -16.17
C LEU A 404 -18.46 -27.36 -16.49
N ARG A 405 -17.83 -28.00 -15.51
CA ARG A 405 -17.36 -29.40 -15.56
C ARG A 405 -17.93 -30.20 -14.39
N GLU A 406 -18.58 -31.32 -14.69
CA GLU A 406 -19.14 -32.23 -13.69
C GLU A 406 -20.04 -31.52 -12.65
N GLY A 407 -20.79 -30.50 -13.09
CA GLY A 407 -21.70 -29.72 -12.23
C GLY A 407 -21.00 -28.68 -11.35
N LYS A 408 -19.69 -28.43 -11.53
CA LYS A 408 -18.93 -27.38 -10.84
C LYS A 408 -18.31 -26.42 -11.86
N MET A 409 -18.18 -25.14 -11.51
CA MET A 409 -17.49 -24.17 -12.36
C MET A 409 -15.98 -24.38 -12.28
N ASP A 410 -15.35 -24.55 -13.44
CA ASP A 410 -13.90 -24.58 -13.65
C ASP A 410 -13.47 -23.20 -14.18
N TYR A 411 -12.73 -22.47 -13.35
CA TYR A 411 -12.28 -21.10 -13.61
C TYR A 411 -10.93 -21.03 -14.34
N THR A 412 -10.31 -22.18 -14.70
CA THR A 412 -9.05 -22.18 -15.44
C THR A 412 -9.22 -21.46 -16.78
N LEU A 413 -8.24 -20.64 -17.12
CA LEU A 413 -8.10 -20.05 -18.44
C LEU A 413 -7.34 -20.98 -19.37
N GLU A 414 -7.87 -21.18 -20.58
CA GLU A 414 -7.19 -21.92 -21.65
C GLU A 414 -7.06 -21.06 -22.89
N VAL A 415 -5.93 -21.14 -23.58
CA VAL A 415 -5.74 -20.42 -24.85
C VAL A 415 -6.61 -21.06 -25.92
N THR A 416 -7.38 -20.26 -26.65
CA THR A 416 -8.28 -20.73 -27.72
C THR A 416 -8.09 -19.94 -29.01
N HIS A 417 -8.27 -20.63 -30.13
CA HIS A 417 -8.33 -20.00 -31.46
C HIS A 417 -9.77 -19.82 -31.97
N SER A 418 -10.75 -20.48 -31.36
CA SER A 418 -12.18 -20.24 -31.61
C SER A 418 -12.66 -19.07 -30.76
N GLY A 419 -13.49 -18.20 -31.36
CA GLY A 419 -14.20 -17.14 -30.69
C GLY A 419 -15.54 -17.58 -30.08
N ASP A 420 -15.89 -18.86 -30.17
CA ASP A 420 -17.17 -19.39 -29.70
C ASP A 420 -17.25 -19.40 -28.18
N VAL A 421 -18.23 -18.70 -27.64
CA VAL A 421 -18.59 -18.72 -26.22
C VAL A 421 -19.52 -19.91 -25.93
N PRO A 422 -19.21 -20.78 -24.96
CA PRO A 422 -20.08 -21.89 -24.58
C PRO A 422 -21.50 -21.45 -24.15
N HIS A 423 -22.53 -22.14 -24.65
CA HIS A 423 -23.93 -21.92 -24.26
C HIS A 423 -24.28 -22.61 -22.92
N GLU A 424 -23.66 -22.15 -21.83
CA GLU A 424 -23.78 -22.80 -20.51
C GLU A 424 -24.96 -22.30 -19.67
N ALA A 425 -25.64 -21.23 -20.09
CA ALA A 425 -26.70 -20.59 -19.31
C ALA A 425 -27.82 -21.57 -18.87
N VAL A 426 -28.21 -22.48 -19.76
CA VAL A 426 -29.22 -23.50 -19.47
C VAL A 426 -28.71 -24.52 -18.46
N ALA A 427 -27.49 -25.02 -18.64
CA ALA A 427 -26.87 -26.00 -17.74
C ALA A 427 -26.64 -25.41 -16.34
N ILE A 428 -26.28 -24.13 -16.26
CA ILE A 428 -26.17 -23.40 -14.99
C ILE A 428 -27.53 -23.30 -14.31
N ALA A 429 -28.57 -22.88 -15.04
CA ALA A 429 -29.91 -22.78 -14.48
C ALA A 429 -30.44 -24.14 -13.98
N GLU A 430 -30.13 -25.24 -14.68
CA GLU A 430 -30.41 -26.60 -14.20
C GLU A 430 -29.67 -26.92 -12.90
N SER A 431 -28.38 -26.59 -12.81
CA SER A 431 -27.58 -26.84 -11.61
C SER A 431 -28.04 -26.06 -10.37
N LEU A 432 -28.69 -24.91 -10.59
CA LEU A 432 -29.26 -24.07 -9.54
C LEU A 432 -30.65 -24.56 -9.06
N GLY A 433 -31.20 -25.61 -9.68
CA GLY A 433 -32.51 -26.14 -9.35
C GLY A 433 -33.66 -25.22 -9.77
N ILE A 434 -33.48 -24.46 -10.85
CA ILE A 434 -34.53 -23.65 -11.46
C ILE A 434 -35.64 -24.55 -12.02
N ASP A 435 -36.87 -24.02 -12.05
CA ASP A 435 -38.08 -24.72 -12.47
C ASP A 435 -37.88 -25.54 -13.78
N PRO A 436 -38.12 -26.87 -13.74
CA PRO A 436 -37.89 -27.74 -14.90
C PRO A 436 -38.72 -27.38 -16.14
N GLU A 437 -39.95 -26.90 -15.96
CA GLU A 437 -40.83 -26.52 -17.07
C GLU A 437 -40.27 -25.29 -17.80
N TRP A 438 -39.76 -24.30 -17.05
CA TRP A 438 -39.10 -23.15 -17.64
C TRP A 438 -37.82 -23.53 -18.40
N ILE A 439 -37.01 -24.44 -17.86
CA ILE A 439 -35.82 -24.96 -18.55
C ILE A 439 -36.19 -25.68 -19.83
N GLU A 440 -37.20 -26.56 -19.82
CA GLU A 440 -37.67 -27.27 -21.02
C GLU A 440 -38.22 -26.31 -22.08
N CYS A 441 -38.95 -25.27 -21.67
CA CYS A 441 -39.40 -24.22 -22.58
C CYS A 441 -38.22 -23.47 -23.21
N THR A 442 -37.21 -23.13 -22.41
CA THR A 442 -36.00 -22.44 -22.87
C THR A 442 -35.23 -23.28 -23.89
N LYS A 443 -35.04 -24.57 -23.62
CA LYS A 443 -34.38 -25.51 -24.54
C LYS A 443 -35.13 -25.63 -25.88
N ARG A 444 -36.47 -25.61 -25.85
CA ARG A 444 -37.28 -25.60 -27.08
C ARG A 444 -37.07 -24.33 -27.89
N ASN A 445 -37.03 -23.16 -27.24
CA ASN A 445 -36.85 -21.88 -27.92
C ASN A 445 -35.44 -21.67 -28.48
N LEU A 446 -34.40 -22.30 -27.93
CA LEU A 446 -33.03 -22.23 -28.46
C LEU A 446 -32.83 -23.07 -29.73
N ASN A 447 -33.68 -24.08 -29.94
CA ASN A 447 -33.61 -25.00 -31.09
C ASN A 447 -34.58 -24.62 -32.23
N ASN A 448 -35.37 -23.56 -32.04
CA ASN A 448 -36.21 -22.91 -33.05
C ASN A 448 -35.47 -21.71 -33.64
#